data_AF-A0AAE1WS84-F1
#
_entry.id   AF-A0AAE1WS84-F1
#
_cell.length_a   1.000
_cell.length_b   1.000
_cell.length_c   1.000
_cell.angle_alpha   90.00
_cell.angle_beta   90.00
_cell.angle_gamma   90.00
#
_symmetry.space_group_name_H-M   'P 1'
#
loop_
_entity.id
_entity.type
_entity.pdbx_description
1 polymer ?
#
loop_
_entity_poly.entity_id
_entity_poly.type
_entity_poly.pdbx_seq_one_letter_code
_entity_poly.pdbx_strand_id
1 'polypeptide(L)'
;MEASEEILLNSLANSGVPIPAGVSSVHDLTPPTLFYVCSQALRLIDGPHHASSFPASLPEDSTPDRVKICTDLASAFNNLGFNPDLSFHKFLYPSKEDLYKLVRFLVGKLSEASGALTSGDGENVQSEQILTGLQDLRLKTQALESNYKKSQDDLIQRPAEPNSVIHNVEISVEESKPTEQDFHPNERCTGYHDSDLSEKVESSRKNATGDNDGSQNQELLRKPMMAKYSELQHADEERGLLEAALEMVLDDQHPLEFYIEQLNNQMEAKKQKLKELETEWDAKEKALQEEKRNLEQSLIGLYPEAAGKLTERREIVLETESILSEIKRREAKKDPVARQAYRLLTNIHESFEQIAENILATDRSRRDAADYEAKLAIITARSLNMDKLQADLAAIRKENDLLEQCLHNL
;
A
#
# COMPACT_ATOMS: atom_id res chain seq x y z
N MET A 1 25.95 -3.14 24.48
CA MET A 1 24.70 -3.81 24.09
C MET A 1 24.95 -4.88 23.01
N GLU A 2 25.87 -4.61 22.08
CA GLU A 2 26.32 -5.50 20.99
C GLU A 2 26.68 -6.95 21.40
N ALA A 3 27.41 -7.14 22.50
CA ALA A 3 27.78 -8.47 22.99
C ALA A 3 26.58 -9.38 23.34
N SER A 4 25.42 -8.81 23.67
CA SER A 4 24.21 -9.61 23.97
C SER A 4 23.44 -10.03 22.73
N GLU A 5 23.60 -9.33 21.60
CA GLU A 5 22.93 -9.63 20.33
C GLU A 5 23.63 -10.76 19.59
N GLU A 6 24.97 -10.75 19.60
CA GLU A 6 25.78 -11.83 19.03
C GLU A 6 25.53 -13.16 19.73
N ILE A 7 25.35 -13.14 21.07
CA ILE A 7 24.99 -14.32 21.86
C ILE A 7 23.61 -14.87 21.44
N LEU A 8 22.64 -14.00 21.14
CA LEU A 8 21.31 -14.43 20.70
C LEU A 8 21.36 -15.08 19.32
N LEU A 9 22.10 -14.52 18.37
CA LEU A 9 22.28 -15.12 17.04
C LEU A 9 23.01 -16.46 17.13
N ASN A 10 24.10 -16.53 17.89
CA ASN A 10 24.82 -17.79 18.09
C ASN A 10 23.93 -18.86 18.75
N SER A 11 23.08 -18.46 19.70
CA SER A 11 22.10 -19.36 20.33
C SER A 11 21.04 -19.87 19.35
N LEU A 12 20.61 -19.00 18.42
CA LEU A 12 19.64 -19.33 17.38
C LEU A 12 20.23 -20.31 16.36
N ALA A 13 21.47 -20.08 15.92
CA ALA A 13 22.23 -20.98 15.06
C ALA A 13 22.45 -22.36 15.71
N ASN A 14 22.86 -22.37 16.98
CA ASN A 14 23.06 -23.61 17.75
C ASN A 14 21.75 -24.39 17.96
N SER A 15 20.61 -23.71 17.92
CA SER A 15 19.29 -24.34 17.97
C SER A 15 18.84 -24.94 16.62
N GLY A 16 19.69 -24.86 15.59
CA GLY A 16 19.44 -25.45 14.26
C GLY A 16 18.77 -24.52 13.25
N VAL A 17 18.60 -23.23 13.57
CA VAL A 17 18.02 -22.25 12.64
C VAL A 17 19.13 -21.69 11.73
N PRO A 18 19.01 -21.82 10.40
CA PRO A 18 20.03 -21.28 9.48
C PRO A 18 20.03 -19.75 9.47
N ILE A 19 21.20 -19.16 9.69
CA ILE A 19 21.40 -17.71 9.62
C ILE A 19 21.93 -17.33 8.22
N PRO A 20 21.27 -16.42 7.48
CA PRO A 20 21.72 -15.97 6.16
C PRO A 20 23.11 -15.31 6.19
N ALA A 21 23.87 -15.45 5.10
CA ALA A 21 25.20 -14.84 4.95
C ALA A 21 25.10 -13.30 4.99
N GLY A 22 25.92 -12.66 5.84
CA GLY A 22 25.97 -11.20 5.98
C GLY A 22 25.23 -10.63 7.21
N VAL A 23 24.66 -11.49 8.06
CA VAL A 23 24.06 -11.09 9.34
C VAL A 23 25.08 -11.30 10.46
N SER A 24 25.57 -10.23 11.09
CA SER A 24 26.52 -10.27 12.21
C SER A 24 25.92 -9.76 13.53
N SER A 25 24.89 -8.91 13.45
CA SER A 25 24.05 -8.49 14.57
C SER A 25 22.58 -8.77 14.29
N VAL A 26 21.76 -8.84 15.35
CA VAL A 26 20.29 -8.92 15.26
C VAL A 26 19.71 -7.76 14.44
N HIS A 27 20.42 -6.63 14.35
CA HIS A 27 20.03 -5.46 13.56
C HIS A 27 20.26 -5.60 12.05
N ASP A 28 21.07 -6.57 11.61
CA ASP A 28 21.32 -6.82 10.19
C ASP A 28 20.17 -7.64 9.55
N LEU A 29 19.20 -8.07 10.35
CA LEU A 29 18.01 -8.78 9.89
C LEU A 29 17.06 -7.84 9.15
N THR A 30 17.16 -7.85 7.83
CA THR A 30 16.20 -7.26 6.90
C THR A 30 14.85 -8.00 6.94
N PRO A 31 13.72 -7.39 6.53
CA PRO A 31 12.41 -8.06 6.53
C PRO A 31 12.37 -9.45 5.86
N PRO A 32 13.04 -9.67 4.70
CA PRO A 32 13.10 -11.00 4.09
C PRO A 32 13.90 -12.02 4.91
N THR A 33 15.02 -11.61 5.51
CA THR A 33 15.88 -12.49 6.32
C THR A 33 15.25 -12.78 7.68
N LEU A 34 14.58 -11.79 8.29
CA LEU A 34 13.78 -11.96 9.50
C LEU A 34 12.65 -12.96 9.28
N PHE A 35 11.90 -12.80 8.18
CA PHE A 35 10.83 -13.72 7.80
C PHE A 35 11.35 -15.15 7.66
N TYR A 36 12.48 -15.32 6.95
CA TYR A 36 13.13 -16.61 6.79
C TYR A 36 13.49 -17.24 8.15
N VAL A 37 14.23 -16.52 9.00
CA VAL A 37 14.66 -16.99 10.32
C VAL A 37 13.47 -17.38 11.20
N CYS A 38 12.43 -16.55 11.24
CA CYS A 38 11.21 -16.81 12.00
C CYS A 38 10.47 -18.05 11.49
N SER A 39 10.32 -18.18 10.17
CA SER A 39 9.66 -19.33 9.56
C SER A 39 10.39 -20.65 9.84
N GLN A 40 11.74 -20.63 9.88
CA GLN A 40 12.55 -21.82 10.18
C GLN A 40 12.52 -22.16 11.67
N ALA A 41 12.57 -21.15 12.54
CA ALA A 41 12.45 -21.36 13.99
C ALA A 41 11.10 -22.01 14.35
N LEU A 42 10.00 -21.56 13.75
CA LEU A 42 8.68 -22.15 13.96
C LEU A 42 8.61 -23.64 13.55
N ARG A 43 9.29 -24.03 12.46
CA ARG A 43 9.35 -25.44 12.02
C ARG A 43 9.99 -26.34 13.08
N LEU A 44 10.95 -25.80 13.82
CA LEU A 44 11.68 -26.54 14.85
C LEU A 44 10.91 -26.59 16.17
N ILE A 45 10.14 -25.55 16.50
CA ILE A 45 9.38 -25.47 17.76
C ILE A 45 8.13 -26.37 17.73
N ASP A 46 7.34 -26.30 16.65
CA ASP A 46 5.97 -26.87 16.63
C ASP A 46 5.83 -28.09 15.67
N GLY A 47 6.96 -28.55 15.13
CA GLY A 47 7.03 -29.70 14.25
C GLY A 47 6.35 -29.53 12.87
N PRO A 48 6.20 -30.62 12.09
CA PRO A 48 5.81 -30.57 10.68
C PRO A 48 4.36 -30.13 10.42
N HIS A 49 3.55 -29.88 11.45
CA HIS A 49 2.14 -29.47 11.29
C HIS A 49 1.97 -27.99 10.86
N HIS A 50 2.98 -27.14 11.07
CA HIS A 50 3.02 -25.75 10.53
C HIS A 50 4.12 -25.52 9.48
N ALA A 51 5.05 -26.47 9.29
CA ALA A 51 6.15 -26.36 8.34
C ALA A 51 5.72 -26.25 6.88
N SER A 52 4.51 -26.69 6.56
CA SER A 52 3.90 -26.63 5.22
C SER A 52 3.17 -25.32 4.93
N SER A 53 3.02 -24.41 5.91
CA SER A 53 2.15 -23.23 5.77
C SER A 53 2.87 -21.97 5.30
N PHE A 54 4.21 -21.91 5.37
CA PHE A 54 4.97 -20.70 5.03
C PHE A 54 5.97 -20.94 3.90
N PRO A 55 6.04 -20.03 2.90
CA PRO A 55 7.01 -20.14 1.81
C PRO A 55 8.45 -19.98 2.30
N ALA A 56 9.42 -20.43 1.50
CA ALA A 56 10.85 -20.34 1.84
C ALA A 56 11.41 -18.92 1.79
N SER A 57 10.71 -17.98 1.13
CA SER A 57 11.08 -16.57 1.03
C SER A 57 9.82 -15.70 1.02
N LEU A 58 10.01 -14.43 1.37
CA LEU A 58 8.96 -13.43 1.27
C LEU A 58 8.76 -13.04 -0.21
N PRO A 59 7.53 -13.01 -0.76
CA PRO A 59 7.29 -12.61 -2.15
C PRO A 59 7.78 -11.18 -2.43
N GLU A 60 8.49 -10.95 -3.54
CA GLU A 60 8.98 -9.61 -3.92
C GLU A 60 7.96 -8.81 -4.72
N ASP A 61 7.14 -9.49 -5.54
CA ASP A 61 6.31 -8.85 -6.58
C ASP A 61 4.88 -8.50 -6.15
N SER A 62 4.44 -8.89 -4.95
CA SER A 62 3.03 -8.76 -4.51
C SER A 62 2.90 -8.26 -3.06
N THR A 63 2.53 -6.98 -2.89
CA THR A 63 2.30 -6.38 -1.56
C THR A 63 1.14 -7.00 -0.77
N PRO A 64 0.00 -7.39 -1.38
CA PRO A 64 -1.09 -8.04 -0.64
C PRO A 64 -0.70 -9.41 -0.11
N ASP A 65 0.06 -10.19 -0.89
CA ASP A 65 0.52 -11.52 -0.46
C ASP A 65 1.53 -11.41 0.69
N ARG A 66 2.42 -10.41 0.64
CA ARG A 66 3.35 -10.11 1.75
C ARG A 66 2.60 -9.78 3.04
N VAL A 67 1.56 -8.94 2.98
CA VAL A 67 0.75 -8.59 4.15
C VAL A 67 0.04 -9.83 4.71
N LYS A 68 -0.56 -10.65 3.84
CA LYS A 68 -1.26 -11.88 4.25
C LYS A 68 -0.31 -12.86 4.94
N ILE A 69 0.81 -13.19 4.30
CA ILE A 69 1.79 -14.14 4.82
C ILE A 69 2.41 -13.65 6.14
N CYS A 70 2.70 -12.36 6.26
CA CYS A 70 3.19 -11.79 7.52
C CYS A 70 2.11 -11.73 8.61
N THR A 71 0.83 -11.61 8.25
CA THR A 71 -0.30 -11.69 9.20
C THR A 71 -0.48 -13.10 9.73
N ASP A 72 -0.37 -14.10 8.86
CA ASP A 72 -0.41 -15.51 9.23
C ASP A 72 0.79 -15.86 10.14
N LEU A 73 1.98 -15.34 9.82
CA LEU A 73 3.17 -15.50 10.65
C LEU A 73 2.99 -14.86 12.03
N ALA A 74 2.46 -13.63 12.09
CA ALA A 74 2.20 -12.96 13.34
C ALA A 74 1.20 -13.72 14.22
N SER A 75 0.17 -14.30 13.61
CA SER A 75 -0.82 -15.12 14.30
C SER A 75 -0.19 -16.38 14.91
N ALA A 76 0.72 -17.04 14.19
CA ALA A 76 1.46 -18.19 14.72
C ALA A 76 2.28 -17.83 15.97
N PHE A 77 2.99 -16.71 15.94
CA PHE A 77 3.77 -16.22 17.09
C PHE A 77 2.88 -15.81 18.28
N ASN A 78 1.73 -15.19 18.03
CA ASN A 78 0.75 -14.89 19.09
C ASN A 78 0.22 -16.17 19.74
N ASN A 79 -0.06 -17.22 18.95
CA ASN A 79 -0.49 -18.53 19.47
C ASN A 79 0.60 -19.23 20.32
N LEU A 80 1.87 -18.97 20.02
CA LEU A 80 3.02 -19.45 20.82
C LEU A 80 3.23 -18.68 22.14
N GLY A 81 2.42 -17.65 22.40
CA GLY A 81 2.48 -16.83 23.61
C GLY A 81 3.44 -15.65 23.52
N PHE A 82 3.75 -15.15 22.32
CA PHE A 82 4.43 -13.86 22.17
C PHE A 82 3.49 -12.73 22.63
N ASN A 83 3.90 -11.96 23.63
CA ASN A 83 3.09 -10.91 24.23
C ASN A 83 3.90 -9.61 24.18
N PRO A 84 3.78 -8.82 23.09
CA PRO A 84 2.58 -7.99 22.82
C PRO A 84 2.06 -8.09 21.37
N ASP A 85 0.81 -7.65 21.13
CA ASP A 85 0.09 -7.61 19.83
C ASP A 85 1.04 -7.55 18.63
N LEU A 86 1.40 -8.72 18.12
CA LEU A 86 2.26 -8.87 16.97
C LEU A 86 1.38 -8.74 15.74
N SER A 87 1.66 -7.74 14.92
CA SER A 87 0.97 -7.49 13.65
C SER A 87 1.98 -7.62 12.51
N PHE A 88 1.48 -7.85 11.29
CA PHE A 88 2.30 -7.98 10.09
C PHE A 88 3.26 -6.78 9.90
N HIS A 89 2.87 -5.59 10.35
CA HIS A 89 3.70 -4.39 10.31
C HIS A 89 5.06 -4.58 10.98
N LYS A 90 5.12 -5.33 12.09
CA LYS A 90 6.36 -5.59 12.83
C LYS A 90 7.30 -6.56 12.11
N PHE A 91 6.83 -7.29 11.11
CA PHE A 91 7.67 -8.13 10.24
C PHE A 91 8.11 -7.41 8.97
N LEU A 92 7.22 -6.59 8.39
CA LEU A 92 7.54 -5.84 7.17
C LEU A 92 8.39 -4.60 7.45
N TYR A 93 8.24 -4.00 8.63
CA TYR A 93 8.93 -2.80 9.07
C TYR A 93 9.36 -2.93 10.55
N PRO A 94 10.24 -3.89 10.87
CA PRO A 94 10.64 -4.15 12.24
C PRO A 94 11.43 -2.98 12.83
N SER A 95 11.10 -2.57 14.06
CA SER A 95 11.99 -1.68 14.83
C SER A 95 13.14 -2.48 15.44
N LYS A 96 14.21 -1.80 15.86
CA LYS A 96 15.34 -2.44 16.58
C LYS A 96 14.88 -3.21 17.81
N GLU A 97 13.89 -2.67 18.51
CA GLU A 97 13.31 -3.28 19.70
C GLU A 97 12.46 -4.52 19.35
N ASP A 98 11.70 -4.46 18.25
CA ASP A 98 10.91 -5.60 17.76
C ASP A 98 11.81 -6.77 17.35
N LEU A 99 12.89 -6.52 16.61
CA LEU A 99 13.87 -7.54 16.21
C LEU A 99 14.44 -8.25 17.43
N TYR A 100 14.90 -7.48 18.42
CA TYR A 100 15.49 -8.03 19.63
C TYR A 100 14.48 -8.85 20.44
N LYS A 101 13.26 -8.33 20.65
CA LYS A 101 12.19 -9.04 21.36
C LYS A 101 11.83 -10.35 20.66
N LEU A 102 11.70 -10.32 19.34
CA LEU A 102 11.31 -11.48 18.54
C LEU A 102 12.39 -12.57 18.57
N VAL A 103 13.65 -12.21 18.33
CA VAL A 103 14.77 -13.16 18.36
C VAL A 103 14.97 -13.72 19.77
N ARG A 104 14.89 -12.88 20.81
CA ARG A 104 15.00 -13.33 22.21
C ARG A 104 13.90 -14.32 22.59
N PHE A 105 12.66 -14.06 22.17
CA PHE A 105 11.56 -14.99 22.39
C PHE A 105 11.78 -16.32 21.68
N LEU A 106 12.22 -16.30 20.41
CA LEU A 106 12.53 -17.50 19.65
C LEU A 106 13.59 -18.36 20.32
N VAL A 107 14.69 -17.76 20.77
CA VAL A 107 15.76 -18.47 21.49
C VAL A 107 15.22 -19.10 22.78
N GLY A 108 14.36 -18.38 23.53
CA GLY A 108 13.69 -18.92 24.70
C GLY A 108 12.83 -20.15 24.38
N LYS A 109 12.00 -20.06 23.34
CA LYS A 109 11.12 -21.15 22.92
C LYS A 109 11.84 -22.35 22.34
N LEU A 110 12.90 -22.13 21.57
CA LEU A 110 13.76 -23.20 21.05
C LEU A 110 14.51 -23.92 22.17
N SER A 111 14.96 -23.19 23.20
CA SER A 111 15.58 -23.79 24.38
C SER A 111 14.59 -24.63 25.20
N GLU A 112 13.34 -24.17 25.37
CA GLU A 112 12.26 -24.95 25.98
C GLU A 112 11.94 -26.23 25.17
N ALA A 113 11.86 -26.11 23.85
CA ALA A 113 11.59 -27.23 22.95
C ALA A 113 12.73 -28.27 22.95
N SER A 114 13.99 -27.82 23.02
CA SER A 114 15.15 -28.72 23.11
C SER A 114 15.26 -29.40 24.48
N GLY A 115 14.79 -28.77 25.56
CA GLY A 115 14.81 -29.35 26.92
C GLY A 115 13.69 -30.37 27.17
N ALA A 116 12.67 -30.41 26.32
CA ALA A 116 11.51 -31.31 26.48
C ALA A 116 11.78 -32.78 26.10
N LEU A 117 12.99 -33.12 25.60
CA LEU A 117 13.31 -34.46 25.07
C LEU A 117 14.33 -35.28 25.87
N THR A 118 14.83 -34.84 27.03
CA THR A 118 15.76 -35.66 27.83
C THR A 118 15.38 -35.68 29.32
N SER A 119 14.35 -36.46 29.65
CA SER A 119 14.30 -37.16 30.93
C SER A 119 15.00 -38.51 30.76
N GLY A 120 16.31 -38.55 30.95
CA GLY A 120 17.12 -39.77 30.87
C GLY A 120 18.60 -39.48 31.03
N ASP A 121 19.20 -40.06 32.07
CA ASP A 121 20.57 -39.89 32.55
C ASP A 121 21.68 -39.79 31.49
N GLY A 122 22.64 -38.89 31.72
CA GLY A 122 23.97 -38.95 31.09
C GLY A 122 24.62 -37.60 30.83
N GLU A 123 25.47 -37.17 31.77
CA GLU A 123 26.62 -36.26 31.65
C GLU A 123 26.63 -35.16 30.56
N ASN A 124 26.48 -33.89 30.95
CA ASN A 124 27.18 -32.81 30.25
C ASN A 124 27.46 -31.60 31.17
N VAL A 125 28.71 -31.47 31.60
CA VAL A 125 29.24 -30.41 32.50
C VAL A 125 29.19 -29.01 31.85
N GLN A 126 28.83 -28.87 30.57
CA GLN A 126 28.64 -27.57 29.91
C GLN A 126 27.24 -26.97 30.06
N SER A 127 26.21 -27.78 30.33
CA SER A 127 24.83 -27.29 30.46
C SER A 127 24.58 -26.54 31.77
N GLU A 128 25.36 -26.85 32.81
CA GLU A 128 25.21 -26.28 34.15
C GLU A 128 25.65 -24.80 34.20
N GLN A 129 26.67 -24.41 33.43
CA GLN A 129 27.11 -23.00 33.35
C GLN A 129 26.09 -22.11 32.62
N ILE A 130 25.39 -22.66 31.61
CA ILE A 130 24.37 -21.95 30.84
C ILE A 130 23.07 -21.80 31.66
N LEU A 131 22.66 -22.85 32.38
CA LEU A 131 21.52 -22.80 33.30
C LEU A 131 21.74 -21.82 34.46
N THR A 132 22.96 -21.76 35.00
CA THR A 132 23.31 -20.82 36.07
C THR A 132 23.32 -19.38 35.56
N GLY A 133 23.84 -19.13 34.34
CA GLY A 133 23.81 -17.81 33.70
C GLY A 133 22.40 -17.32 33.35
N LEU A 134 21.51 -18.22 32.93
CA LEU A 134 20.09 -17.90 32.65
C LEU A 134 19.28 -17.63 33.93
N GLN A 135 19.56 -18.35 35.02
CA GLN A 135 18.96 -18.05 36.33
C GLN A 135 19.41 -16.69 36.87
N ASP A 136 20.69 -16.32 36.72
CA ASP A 136 21.20 -15.01 37.15
C ASP A 136 20.58 -13.85 36.34
N LEU A 137 20.35 -14.06 35.04
CA LEU A 137 19.63 -13.10 34.19
C LEU A 137 18.14 -12.99 34.55
N ARG A 138 17.49 -14.11 34.92
CA ARG A 138 16.09 -14.12 35.35
C ARG A 138 15.90 -13.38 36.67
N LEU A 139 16.80 -13.57 37.63
CA LEU A 139 16.80 -12.85 38.91
C LEU A 139 17.07 -11.35 38.73
N LYS A 140 17.99 -10.97 37.83
CA LYS A 140 18.23 -9.55 37.48
C LYS A 140 17.03 -8.88 36.79
N THR A 141 16.34 -9.60 35.91
CA THR A 141 15.16 -9.08 35.21
C THR A 141 14.00 -8.86 36.18
N GLN A 142 13.78 -9.80 37.11
CA GLN A 142 12.75 -9.69 38.15
C GLN A 142 13.08 -8.59 39.20
N ALA A 143 14.36 -8.36 39.47
CA ALA A 143 14.82 -7.23 40.31
C ALA A 143 14.62 -5.86 39.64
N LEU A 144 14.72 -5.77 38.31
CA LEU A 144 14.43 -4.54 37.56
C LEU A 144 12.92 -4.26 37.48
N GLU A 145 12.09 -5.29 37.31
CA GLU A 145 10.63 -5.17 37.29
C GLU A 145 10.02 -4.79 38.67
N SER A 146 10.62 -5.28 39.76
CA SER A 146 10.21 -4.91 41.12
C SER A 146 10.60 -3.48 41.51
N ASN A 147 11.72 -2.95 40.98
CA ASN A 147 12.09 -1.55 41.15
C ASN A 147 11.16 -0.60 40.37
N TYR A 148 10.64 -1.02 39.22
CA TYR A 148 9.65 -0.25 38.45
C TYR A 148 8.27 -0.19 39.11
N LYS A 149 7.84 -1.24 39.82
CA LYS A 149 6.57 -1.25 40.57
C LYS A 149 6.63 -0.44 41.88
N LYS A 150 7.78 -0.39 42.55
CA LYS A 150 7.96 0.38 43.79
C LYS A 150 7.94 1.90 43.57
N SER A 151 8.23 2.36 42.35
CA SER A 151 8.17 3.79 42.00
C SER A 151 6.76 4.28 41.65
N GLN A 152 5.79 3.39 41.45
CA GLN A 152 4.42 3.74 41.04
C GLN A 152 3.46 3.86 42.23
N ASP A 153 3.76 3.19 43.36
CA ASP A 153 2.94 3.22 44.58
C ASP A 153 3.10 4.53 45.39
N ASP A 154 4.20 5.28 45.22
CA ASP A 154 4.43 6.57 45.90
C ASP A 154 3.65 7.75 45.29
N LEU A 155 2.88 7.52 44.22
CA LEU A 155 2.02 8.53 43.59
C LEU A 155 0.53 8.42 43.98
N ILE A 156 0.16 7.47 44.84
CA ILE A 156 -1.23 7.27 45.28
C ILE A 156 -1.37 7.54 46.79
N GLN A 157 -1.09 8.77 47.23
CA GLN A 157 -1.60 9.28 48.50
C GLN A 157 -1.98 10.76 48.39
N ARG A 158 -3.29 11.01 48.22
CA ARG A 158 -4.19 12.03 48.87
C ARG A 158 -5.23 12.65 47.89
N PRO A 159 -6.39 13.15 48.37
CA PRO A 159 -7.66 12.43 48.38
C PRO A 159 -8.78 13.03 47.50
N ALA A 160 -9.86 12.24 47.38
CA ALA A 160 -11.23 12.45 46.88
C ALA A 160 -11.82 13.87 47.10
N GLU A 161 -12.76 14.47 46.35
CA GLU A 161 -14.02 14.11 45.63
C GLU A 161 -14.50 15.41 44.87
N PRO A 162 -15.70 15.54 44.25
CA PRO A 162 -16.61 14.59 43.58
C PRO A 162 -17.15 15.06 42.19
N ASN A 163 -17.62 14.08 41.41
CA ASN A 163 -18.84 14.03 40.55
C ASN A 163 -19.34 15.27 39.78
N SER A 164 -19.65 15.08 38.48
CA SER A 164 -21.02 14.68 38.08
C SER A 164 -21.20 14.55 36.56
N VAL A 165 -21.68 13.37 36.16
CA VAL A 165 -22.81 13.12 35.24
C VAL A 165 -22.71 13.65 33.80
N ILE A 166 -22.53 12.69 32.90
CA ILE A 166 -22.86 12.78 31.47
C ILE A 166 -24.38 12.76 31.31
N HIS A 167 -24.92 13.71 30.53
CA HIS A 167 -26.21 13.53 29.86
C HIS A 167 -26.08 13.77 28.36
N ASN A 168 -26.55 12.77 27.60
CA ASN A 168 -26.64 12.73 26.15
C ASN A 168 -27.78 13.63 25.66
N VAL A 169 -27.54 14.41 24.60
CA VAL A 169 -28.55 14.87 23.62
C VAL A 169 -27.78 15.08 22.31
N GLU A 170 -27.85 14.16 21.35
CA GLU A 170 -28.81 14.12 20.22
C GLU A 170 -28.68 15.36 19.30
N ILE A 171 -27.97 15.14 18.19
CA ILE A 171 -27.71 16.12 17.13
C ILE A 171 -28.99 16.29 16.31
N SER A 172 -29.48 17.52 16.20
CA SER A 172 -30.45 17.94 15.19
C SER A 172 -29.84 19.04 14.30
N VAL A 173 -30.04 18.85 13.01
CA VAL A 173 -29.60 19.69 11.89
C VAL A 173 -30.59 20.84 11.71
N GLU A 174 -30.12 22.08 11.62
CA GLU A 174 -30.80 23.16 10.89
C GLU A 174 -29.80 24.12 10.22
N GLU A 175 -30.15 24.51 9.00
CA GLU A 175 -29.49 25.50 8.13
C GLU A 175 -29.58 26.92 8.69
N SER A 176 -28.58 27.78 8.45
CA SER A 176 -28.79 29.23 8.34
C SER A 176 -27.73 29.92 7.47
N LYS A 177 -28.21 30.87 6.66
CA LYS A 177 -27.53 31.74 5.68
C LYS A 177 -26.75 32.92 6.32
N PRO A 178 -25.97 33.70 5.54
CA PRO A 178 -24.87 34.54 6.01
C PRO A 178 -25.31 35.91 6.54
N THR A 179 -24.45 36.56 7.31
CA THR A 179 -24.61 37.98 7.69
C THR A 179 -23.32 38.72 7.41
N GLU A 180 -23.41 39.68 6.49
CA GLU A 180 -22.46 40.76 6.24
C GLU A 180 -22.45 41.73 7.43
N GLN A 181 -21.28 42.21 7.83
CA GLN A 181 -21.10 43.52 8.46
C GLN A 181 -19.75 44.11 8.07
N ASP A 182 -19.80 45.12 7.20
CA ASP A 182 -18.74 46.10 6.93
C ASP A 182 -18.44 46.97 8.16
N PHE A 183 -17.18 47.40 8.33
CA PHE A 183 -16.78 48.81 8.55
C PHE A 183 -15.23 48.94 8.61
N HIS A 184 -14.67 49.59 7.58
CA HIS A 184 -13.29 50.13 7.43
C HIS A 184 -13.04 51.38 8.32
N PRO A 185 -11.90 52.12 8.24
CA PRO A 185 -10.46 51.79 8.19
C PRO A 185 -9.58 52.73 9.09
N ASN A 186 -8.25 52.49 9.11
CA ASN A 186 -7.15 53.48 9.00
C ASN A 186 -6.11 53.61 10.16
N GLU A 187 -4.86 53.81 9.70
CA GLU A 187 -3.63 54.32 10.37
C GLU A 187 -2.88 53.37 11.34
N ARG A 188 -1.56 53.22 11.34
CA ARG A 188 -0.44 53.92 10.68
C ARG A 188 0.82 53.03 10.73
N CYS A 189 1.69 53.24 9.76
CA CYS A 189 3.02 52.66 9.59
C CYS A 189 4.08 53.30 10.51
N THR A 190 5.00 52.52 11.09
CA THR A 190 6.42 52.82 11.43
C THR A 190 7.06 51.49 11.85
N GLY A 191 8.20 50.98 11.38
CA GLY A 191 9.44 51.64 10.99
C GLY A 191 10.56 51.21 11.96
N TYR A 192 11.38 50.22 11.55
CA TYR A 192 12.75 49.85 11.95
C TYR A 192 13.25 50.08 13.40
N HIS A 193 13.76 49.01 14.05
CA HIS A 193 15.21 48.86 14.28
C HIS A 193 15.59 47.55 14.99
N ASP A 194 16.51 46.82 14.34
CA ASP A 194 17.52 45.96 14.97
C ASP A 194 18.26 46.71 16.08
N SER A 195 18.40 46.11 17.26
CA SER A 195 19.69 45.76 17.87
C SER A 195 19.55 45.46 19.37
N ASP A 196 20.10 44.29 19.70
CA ASP A 196 20.96 44.04 20.87
C ASP A 196 20.38 43.43 22.16
N LEU A 197 21.29 42.72 22.82
CA LEU A 197 21.24 42.03 24.11
C LEU A 197 20.88 40.54 24.08
N SER A 198 21.78 39.85 23.37
CA SER A 198 22.49 38.71 23.94
C SER A 198 22.92 38.99 25.40
N GLU A 199 22.17 38.50 26.38
CA GLU A 199 22.68 38.18 27.73
C GLU A 199 21.67 37.37 28.55
N LYS A 200 21.69 36.05 28.36
CA LYS A 200 21.59 35.11 29.49
C LYS A 200 22.30 33.80 29.15
N VAL A 201 23.61 33.96 29.22
CA VAL A 201 24.66 32.98 29.38
C VAL A 201 24.32 31.94 30.46
N GLU A 202 24.53 30.69 30.09
CA GLU A 202 25.18 29.61 30.87
C GLU A 202 24.91 29.53 32.38
N SER A 203 24.05 28.59 32.76
CA SER A 203 24.33 27.59 33.80
C SER A 203 23.30 26.48 33.61
N SER A 204 23.64 25.26 33.22
CA SER A 204 24.58 24.39 33.93
C SER A 204 25.14 23.35 32.98
N ARG A 205 26.43 23.50 32.64
CA ARG A 205 27.25 22.39 32.16
C ARG A 205 27.84 21.72 33.40
N LYS A 206 27.28 20.57 33.76
CA LYS A 206 27.93 19.48 34.50
C LYS A 206 26.92 18.36 34.63
N ASN A 207 27.04 17.36 33.75
CA ASN A 207 27.13 15.94 34.08
C ASN A 207 26.89 15.09 32.82
N ALA A 208 27.50 13.91 32.82
CA ALA A 208 27.33 12.81 31.88
C ALA A 208 28.06 12.91 30.53
N THR A 209 29.34 12.57 30.58
CA THR A 209 29.91 11.49 29.75
C THR A 209 28.88 10.38 29.53
N GLY A 210 28.59 10.01 28.27
CA GLY A 210 27.77 8.84 27.97
C GLY A 210 27.08 8.91 26.60
N ASP A 211 27.65 8.17 25.66
CA ASP A 211 26.97 7.35 24.65
C ASP A 211 25.97 7.99 23.66
N ASN A 212 26.50 8.22 22.46
CA ASN A 212 25.93 7.87 21.15
C ASN A 212 24.43 7.51 21.08
N ASP A 213 23.55 8.51 21.09
CA ASP A 213 22.11 8.37 20.80
C ASP A 213 21.61 9.39 19.74
N GLY A 214 22.45 9.69 18.75
CA GLY A 214 22.14 10.67 17.70
C GLY A 214 21.28 10.14 16.54
N SER A 215 21.18 8.82 16.38
CA SER A 215 20.71 8.23 15.12
C SER A 215 19.19 7.98 15.07
N GLN A 216 18.54 7.67 16.20
CA GLN A 216 17.11 7.34 16.23
C GLN A 216 16.20 8.58 16.12
N ASN A 217 16.60 9.71 16.72
CA ASN A 217 15.87 10.97 16.57
C ASN A 217 15.96 11.54 15.15
N GLN A 218 17.05 11.29 14.43
CA GLN A 218 17.24 11.76 13.06
C GLN A 218 16.30 11.05 12.08
N GLU A 219 16.06 9.75 12.26
CA GLU A 219 15.18 8.96 11.38
C GLU A 219 13.68 9.14 11.71
N LEU A 220 13.34 9.30 12.99
CA LEU A 220 11.98 9.61 13.44
C LEU A 220 11.53 11.00 12.96
N LEU A 221 12.46 11.96 12.87
CA LEU A 221 12.22 13.28 12.27
C LEU A 221 12.25 13.26 10.74
N ARG A 222 13.01 12.35 10.12
CA ARG A 222 13.17 12.30 8.65
C ARG A 222 11.87 12.00 7.91
N LYS A 223 11.02 11.09 8.41
CA LYS A 223 9.72 10.78 7.78
C LYS A 223 8.74 11.97 7.80
N PRO A 224 8.44 12.59 8.95
CA PRO A 224 7.59 13.78 8.98
C PRO A 224 8.25 14.96 8.26
N MET A 225 9.59 15.06 8.24
CA MET A 225 10.29 16.12 7.51
C MET A 225 10.23 15.92 5.99
N MET A 226 10.32 14.69 5.48
CA MET A 226 10.10 14.38 4.06
C MET A 226 8.64 14.63 3.67
N ALA A 227 7.69 14.23 4.52
CA ALA A 227 6.27 14.54 4.30
C ALA A 227 6.02 16.05 4.30
N LYS A 228 6.61 16.81 5.24
CA LYS A 228 6.54 18.27 5.28
C LYS A 228 7.25 18.94 4.12
N TYR A 229 8.34 18.37 3.62
CA TYR A 229 9.03 18.88 2.43
C TYR A 229 8.20 18.65 1.17
N SER A 230 7.54 17.49 1.04
CA SER A 230 6.57 17.23 -0.03
C SER A 230 5.32 18.10 0.08
N GLU A 231 4.79 18.33 1.28
CA GLU A 231 3.67 19.27 1.51
C GLU A 231 4.07 20.71 1.18
N LEU A 232 5.27 21.14 1.58
CA LEU A 232 5.79 22.47 1.27
C LEU A 232 6.04 22.64 -0.23
N GLN A 233 6.57 21.62 -0.89
CA GLN A 233 6.78 21.62 -2.33
C GLN A 233 5.45 21.68 -3.09
N HIS A 234 4.44 20.93 -2.65
CA HIS A 234 3.08 21.01 -3.20
C HIS A 234 2.48 22.41 -3.01
N ALA A 235 2.63 22.99 -1.82
CA ALA A 235 2.15 24.34 -1.53
C ALA A 235 2.89 25.42 -2.35
N ASP A 236 4.17 25.21 -2.65
CA ASP A 236 4.97 26.11 -3.49
C ASP A 236 4.57 26.00 -4.98
N GLU A 237 4.30 24.78 -5.45
CA GLU A 237 3.74 24.51 -6.78
C GLU A 237 2.34 25.15 -6.93
N GLU A 238 1.47 24.99 -5.92
CA GLU A 238 0.15 25.64 -5.89
C GLU A 238 0.26 27.16 -5.86
N ARG A 239 1.17 27.72 -5.07
CA ARG A 239 1.42 29.17 -5.04
C ARG A 239 1.91 29.67 -6.40
N GLY A 240 2.83 28.97 -7.05
CA GLY A 240 3.31 29.32 -8.39
C GLY A 240 2.20 29.27 -9.45
N LEU A 241 1.28 28.30 -9.35
CA LEU A 241 0.09 28.25 -10.21
C LEU A 241 -0.86 29.43 -9.93
N LEU A 242 -1.06 29.80 -8.66
CA LEU A 242 -1.91 30.93 -8.27
C LEU A 242 -1.32 32.27 -8.73
N GLU A 243 0.00 32.42 -8.62
CA GLU A 243 0.74 33.61 -9.06
C GLU A 243 0.66 33.77 -10.59
N ALA A 244 0.86 32.68 -11.34
CA ALA A 244 0.67 32.68 -12.79
C ALA A 244 -0.78 32.98 -13.21
N ALA A 245 -1.77 32.46 -12.48
CA ALA A 245 -3.18 32.75 -12.74
C ALA A 245 -3.53 34.22 -12.42
N LEU A 246 -2.95 34.78 -11.37
CA LEU A 246 -3.10 36.19 -11.03
C LEU A 246 -2.46 37.09 -12.10
N GLU A 247 -1.26 36.74 -12.58
CA GLU A 247 -0.59 37.48 -13.66
C GLU A 247 -1.40 37.46 -14.96
N MET A 248 -2.04 36.33 -15.30
CA MET A 248 -2.95 36.22 -16.44
C MET A 248 -4.24 37.05 -16.29
N VAL A 249 -4.78 37.18 -15.08
CA VAL A 249 -6.01 37.95 -14.82
C VAL A 249 -5.73 39.45 -14.73
N LEU A 250 -4.52 39.83 -14.32
CA LEU A 250 -4.07 41.21 -14.24
C LEU A 250 -3.47 41.74 -15.56
N ASP A 251 -3.36 40.91 -16.61
CA ASP A 251 -2.92 41.36 -17.92
C ASP A 251 -4.06 41.99 -18.72
N ASP A 252 -4.03 43.32 -18.83
CA ASP A 252 -4.96 44.09 -19.66
C ASP A 252 -4.63 44.02 -21.17
N GLN A 253 -3.49 43.44 -21.57
CA GLN A 253 -3.03 43.42 -22.96
C GLN A 253 -3.67 42.30 -23.80
N HIS A 254 -4.09 41.19 -23.17
CA HIS A 254 -4.68 40.06 -23.86
C HIS A 254 -5.99 39.62 -23.21
N PRO A 255 -7.06 39.36 -23.99
CA PRO A 255 -8.28 38.76 -23.46
C PRO A 255 -8.00 37.39 -22.82
N LEU A 256 -8.76 37.03 -21.79
CA LEU A 256 -8.64 35.75 -21.07
C LEU A 256 -8.65 34.53 -22.02
N GLU A 257 -9.44 34.56 -23.11
CA GLU A 257 -9.45 33.55 -24.18
C GLU A 257 -8.07 33.21 -24.74
N PHE A 258 -7.17 34.20 -24.86
CA PHE A 258 -5.81 33.99 -25.39
C PHE A 258 -5.00 33.05 -24.49
N TYR A 259 -5.08 33.26 -23.17
CA TYR A 259 -4.38 32.42 -22.20
C TYR A 259 -4.99 31.03 -22.10
N ILE A 260 -6.32 30.92 -22.20
CA ILE A 260 -7.02 29.63 -22.29
C ILE A 260 -6.52 28.84 -23.50
N GLU A 261 -6.39 29.49 -24.66
CA GLU A 261 -5.88 28.85 -25.87
C GLU A 261 -4.41 28.45 -25.74
N GLN A 262 -3.57 29.29 -25.13
CA GLN A 262 -2.17 28.96 -24.87
C GLN A 262 -2.01 27.76 -23.93
N LEU A 263 -2.75 27.73 -22.82
CA LEU A 263 -2.78 26.60 -21.89
C LEU A 263 -3.30 25.32 -22.55
N ASN A 264 -4.34 25.44 -23.38
CA ASN A 264 -4.88 24.32 -24.15
C ASN A 264 -3.86 23.77 -25.15
N ASN A 265 -3.13 24.65 -25.84
CA ASN A 265 -2.05 24.25 -26.75
C ASN A 265 -0.90 23.55 -26.00
N GLN A 266 -0.53 24.03 -24.80
CA GLN A 266 0.45 23.34 -23.96
C GLN A 266 -0.06 21.98 -23.47
N MET A 267 -1.34 21.89 -23.11
CA MET A 267 -1.98 20.63 -22.70
C MET A 267 -1.98 19.62 -23.84
N GLU A 268 -2.41 20.01 -25.05
CA GLU A 268 -2.42 19.13 -26.21
C GLU A 268 -1.00 18.73 -26.64
N ALA A 269 -0.01 19.63 -26.54
CA ALA A 269 1.39 19.29 -26.79
C ALA A 269 1.92 18.25 -25.78
N LYS A 270 1.64 18.42 -24.48
CA LYS A 270 2.01 17.43 -23.45
C LYS A 270 1.30 16.09 -23.66
N LYS A 271 0.02 16.11 -24.03
CA LYS A 271 -0.78 14.92 -24.34
C LYS A 271 -0.25 14.18 -25.56
N GLN A 272 0.17 14.89 -26.60
CA GLN A 272 0.79 14.28 -27.77
C GLN A 272 2.13 13.62 -27.41
N LYS A 273 2.97 14.29 -26.62
CA LYS A 273 4.22 13.71 -26.12
C LYS A 273 4.00 12.47 -25.25
N LEU A 274 2.94 12.46 -24.43
CA LEU A 274 2.56 11.29 -23.65
C LEU A 274 2.16 10.12 -24.55
N LYS A 275 1.35 10.36 -25.58
CA LYS A 275 1.00 9.34 -26.57
C LYS A 275 2.24 8.78 -27.28
N GLU A 276 3.17 9.63 -27.66
CA GLU A 276 4.44 9.19 -28.27
C GLU A 276 5.22 8.28 -27.33
N LEU A 277 5.41 8.70 -26.07
CA LEU A 277 6.06 7.88 -25.05
C LEU A 277 5.34 6.56 -24.77
N GLU A 278 4.00 6.56 -24.77
CA GLU A 278 3.18 5.36 -24.63
C GLU A 278 3.42 4.40 -25.81
N THR A 279 3.47 4.92 -27.04
CA THR A 279 3.79 4.09 -28.22
C THR A 279 5.23 3.55 -28.19
N GLU A 280 6.19 4.33 -27.70
CA GLU A 280 7.57 3.88 -27.51
C GLU A 280 7.67 2.80 -26.44
N TRP A 281 6.96 2.98 -25.32
CA TRP A 281 6.88 1.99 -24.25
C TRP A 281 6.26 0.68 -24.75
N ASP A 282 5.13 0.74 -25.43
CA ASP A 282 4.47 -0.42 -26.03
C ASP A 282 5.37 -1.15 -27.02
N ALA A 283 6.11 -0.41 -27.84
CA ALA A 283 7.06 -0.99 -28.79
C ALA A 283 8.19 -1.72 -28.06
N LYS A 284 8.71 -1.13 -26.99
CA LYS A 284 9.78 -1.72 -26.17
C LYS A 284 9.30 -2.94 -25.38
N GLU A 285 8.10 -2.88 -24.82
CA GLU A 285 7.45 -4.00 -24.14
C GLU A 285 7.27 -5.19 -25.11
N LYS A 286 6.75 -4.93 -26.32
CA LYS A 286 6.62 -5.97 -27.36
C LYS A 286 7.98 -6.56 -27.75
N ALA A 287 9.00 -5.73 -27.94
CA ALA A 287 10.34 -6.20 -28.28
C ALA A 287 10.94 -7.09 -27.19
N LEU A 288 10.81 -6.69 -25.92
CA LEU A 288 11.27 -7.48 -24.78
C LEU A 288 10.48 -8.79 -24.61
N GLN A 289 9.17 -8.75 -24.84
CA GLN A 289 8.33 -9.94 -24.78
C GLN A 289 8.72 -10.95 -25.87
N GLU A 290 9.05 -10.47 -27.05
CA GLU A 290 9.55 -11.27 -28.16
C GLU A 290 10.94 -11.86 -27.88
N GLU A 291 11.85 -11.07 -27.31
CA GLU A 291 13.17 -11.56 -26.87
C GLU A 291 13.03 -12.63 -25.80
N LYS A 292 12.18 -12.40 -24.78
CA LYS A 292 11.84 -13.40 -23.76
C LYS A 292 11.33 -14.70 -24.39
N ARG A 293 10.38 -14.61 -25.32
CA ARG A 293 9.83 -15.77 -26.05
C ARG A 293 10.92 -16.53 -26.81
N ASN A 294 11.83 -15.82 -27.46
CA ASN A 294 12.94 -16.41 -28.20
C ASN A 294 13.95 -17.10 -27.27
N LEU A 295 14.27 -16.48 -26.13
CA LEU A 295 15.12 -17.08 -25.09
C LEU A 295 14.48 -18.31 -24.46
N GLU A 296 13.18 -18.27 -24.16
CA GLU A 296 12.42 -19.41 -23.65
C GLU A 296 12.43 -20.58 -24.65
N GLN A 297 12.22 -20.30 -25.95
CA GLN A 297 12.31 -21.33 -26.99
C GLN A 297 13.72 -21.90 -27.13
N SER A 298 14.75 -21.05 -27.06
CA SER A 298 16.15 -21.49 -27.07
C SER A 298 16.47 -22.36 -25.86
N LEU A 299 16.00 -21.98 -24.67
CA LEU A 299 16.17 -22.75 -23.43
C LEU A 299 15.48 -24.13 -23.51
N ILE A 300 14.27 -24.18 -24.06
CA ILE A 300 13.56 -25.44 -24.32
C ILE A 300 14.35 -26.30 -25.32
N GLY A 301 14.91 -25.71 -26.37
CA GLY A 301 15.73 -26.41 -27.36
C GLY A 301 17.06 -26.94 -26.81
N LEU A 302 17.68 -26.21 -25.88
CA LEU A 302 18.92 -26.62 -25.20
C LEU A 302 18.68 -27.75 -24.20
N TYR A 303 17.51 -27.80 -23.57
CA TYR A 303 17.17 -28.78 -22.53
C TYR A 303 15.77 -29.39 -22.71
N PRO A 304 15.51 -30.11 -23.82
CA PRO A 304 14.17 -30.60 -24.14
C PRO A 304 13.66 -31.62 -23.14
N GLU A 305 14.54 -32.44 -22.55
CA GLU A 305 14.17 -33.44 -21.54
C GLU A 305 13.77 -32.79 -20.21
N ALA A 306 14.47 -31.74 -19.78
CA ALA A 306 14.13 -31.00 -18.57
C ALA A 306 12.84 -30.18 -18.75
N ALA A 307 12.67 -29.57 -19.93
CA ALA A 307 11.44 -28.87 -20.30
C ALA A 307 10.23 -29.81 -20.30
N GLY A 308 10.36 -31.01 -20.89
CA GLY A 308 9.32 -32.04 -20.90
C GLY A 308 8.90 -32.48 -19.49
N LYS A 309 9.88 -32.76 -18.61
CA LYS A 309 9.62 -33.11 -17.21
C LYS A 309 8.95 -31.98 -16.43
N LEU A 310 9.32 -30.72 -16.71
CA LEU A 310 8.69 -29.55 -16.09
C LEU A 310 7.23 -29.40 -16.54
N THR A 311 6.94 -29.58 -17.84
CA THR A 311 5.57 -29.56 -18.36
C THR A 311 4.72 -30.68 -17.80
N GLU A 312 5.25 -31.90 -17.73
CA GLU A 312 4.56 -33.06 -17.13
C GLU A 312 4.27 -32.80 -15.64
N ARG A 313 5.25 -32.29 -14.89
CA ARG A 313 5.04 -31.92 -13.48
C ARG A 313 3.97 -30.84 -13.33
N ARG A 314 3.93 -29.86 -14.23
CA ARG A 314 2.92 -28.79 -14.20
C ARG A 314 1.52 -29.35 -14.46
N GLU A 315 1.38 -30.26 -15.42
CA GLU A 315 0.12 -30.94 -15.72
C GLU A 315 -0.37 -31.77 -14.52
N ILE A 316 0.53 -32.56 -13.91
CA ILE A 316 0.22 -33.34 -12.71
C ILE A 316 -0.23 -32.41 -11.57
N VAL A 317 0.44 -31.28 -11.34
CA VAL A 317 0.03 -30.32 -10.31
C VAL A 317 -1.38 -29.81 -10.57
N LEU A 318 -1.68 -29.36 -11.79
CA LEU A 318 -3.02 -28.89 -12.16
C LEU A 318 -4.09 -29.97 -11.98
N GLU A 319 -3.78 -31.21 -12.35
CA GLU A 319 -4.68 -32.34 -12.14
C GLU A 319 -4.90 -32.61 -10.65
N THR A 320 -3.84 -32.60 -9.83
CA THR A 320 -3.96 -32.80 -8.39
C THR A 320 -4.76 -31.69 -7.71
N GLU A 321 -4.60 -30.43 -8.13
CA GLU A 321 -5.39 -29.29 -7.64
C GLU A 321 -6.86 -29.43 -8.02
N SER A 322 -7.15 -29.83 -9.26
CA SER A 322 -8.49 -30.12 -9.73
C SER A 322 -9.14 -31.24 -8.91
N ILE A 323 -8.46 -32.37 -8.73
CA ILE A 323 -8.93 -33.49 -7.92
C ILE A 323 -9.15 -33.07 -6.46
N LEU A 324 -8.23 -32.31 -5.86
CA LEU A 324 -8.33 -31.84 -4.48
C LEU A 324 -9.51 -30.89 -4.30
N SER A 325 -9.74 -29.99 -5.25
CA SER A 325 -10.91 -29.10 -5.25
C SER A 325 -12.22 -29.89 -5.34
N GLU A 326 -12.26 -30.94 -6.16
CA GLU A 326 -13.40 -31.85 -6.31
C GLU A 326 -13.64 -32.69 -5.05
N ILE A 327 -12.59 -33.20 -4.40
CA ILE A 327 -12.68 -33.91 -3.12
C ILE A 327 -13.24 -32.97 -2.04
N LYS A 328 -12.65 -31.78 -1.89
CA LYS A 328 -13.13 -30.76 -0.94
C LYS A 328 -14.59 -30.41 -1.19
N ARG A 329 -14.99 -30.30 -2.46
CA ARG A 329 -16.39 -30.08 -2.86
C ARG A 329 -17.30 -31.26 -2.46
N ARG A 330 -16.85 -32.50 -2.62
CA ARG A 330 -17.62 -33.70 -2.22
C ARG A 330 -17.76 -33.79 -0.69
N GLU A 331 -16.69 -33.50 0.05
CA GLU A 331 -16.70 -33.50 1.51
C GLU A 331 -17.59 -32.40 2.06
N ALA A 332 -17.48 -31.18 1.54
CA ALA A 332 -18.35 -30.08 1.90
C ALA A 332 -19.82 -30.35 1.56
N LYS A 333 -20.12 -31.16 0.52
CA LYS A 333 -21.49 -31.59 0.22
C LYS A 333 -22.07 -32.59 1.24
N LYS A 334 -21.27 -33.17 2.15
CA LYS A 334 -21.80 -34.03 3.21
C LYS A 334 -22.38 -33.22 4.36
N ASP A 335 -21.80 -32.06 4.67
CA ASP A 335 -22.29 -31.13 5.68
C ASP A 335 -23.54 -30.38 5.15
N PRO A 336 -24.69 -30.38 5.87
CA PRO A 336 -25.86 -29.58 5.50
C PRO A 336 -25.58 -28.07 5.40
N VAL A 337 -24.73 -27.49 6.26
CA VAL A 337 -24.43 -26.05 6.26
C VAL A 337 -23.58 -25.70 5.05
N ALA A 338 -22.49 -26.41 4.83
CA ALA A 338 -21.66 -26.22 3.64
C ALA A 338 -22.45 -26.47 2.33
N ARG A 339 -23.36 -27.45 2.26
CA ARG A 339 -24.27 -27.60 1.11
C ARG A 339 -25.12 -26.37 0.82
N GLN A 340 -25.61 -25.70 1.86
CA GLN A 340 -26.41 -24.50 1.70
C GLN A 340 -25.54 -23.32 1.25
N ALA A 341 -24.35 -23.15 1.85
CA ALA A 341 -23.37 -22.15 1.44
C ALA A 341 -22.93 -22.33 -0.02
N TYR A 342 -22.67 -23.57 -0.46
CA TYR A 342 -22.33 -23.87 -1.85
C TYR A 342 -23.47 -23.53 -2.82
N ARG A 343 -24.73 -23.83 -2.46
CA ARG A 343 -25.89 -23.43 -3.29
C ARG A 343 -25.97 -21.92 -3.44
N LEU A 344 -25.79 -21.19 -2.34
CA LEU A 344 -25.77 -19.72 -2.38
C LEU A 344 -24.63 -19.21 -3.26
N LEU A 345 -23.42 -19.76 -3.09
CA LEU A 345 -22.25 -19.38 -3.89
C LEU A 345 -22.45 -19.64 -5.38
N THR A 346 -23.00 -20.80 -5.76
CA THR A 346 -23.31 -21.12 -7.16
C THR A 346 -24.35 -20.16 -7.72
N ASN A 347 -25.42 -19.86 -6.98
CA ASN A 347 -26.42 -18.88 -7.41
C ASN A 347 -25.83 -17.47 -7.56
N ILE A 348 -24.90 -17.09 -6.67
CA ILE A 348 -24.19 -15.82 -6.77
C ILE A 348 -23.35 -15.78 -8.04
N HIS A 349 -22.57 -16.82 -8.33
CA HIS A 349 -21.78 -16.88 -9.57
C HIS A 349 -22.66 -16.81 -10.82
N GLU A 350 -23.78 -17.54 -10.85
CA GLU A 350 -24.74 -17.48 -11.95
C GLU A 350 -25.35 -16.08 -12.11
N SER A 351 -25.70 -15.42 -11.01
CA SER A 351 -26.21 -14.05 -11.05
C SER A 351 -25.17 -13.05 -11.57
N PHE A 352 -23.90 -13.19 -11.19
CA PHE A 352 -22.82 -12.34 -11.67
C PHE A 352 -22.53 -12.56 -13.15
N GLU A 353 -22.59 -13.81 -13.61
CA GLU A 353 -22.44 -14.15 -15.02
C GLU A 353 -23.55 -13.50 -15.86
N GLN A 354 -24.81 -13.59 -15.41
CA GLN A 354 -25.94 -12.90 -16.04
C GLN A 354 -25.78 -11.38 -16.03
N ILE A 355 -25.31 -10.79 -14.93
CA ILE A 355 -25.05 -9.34 -14.85
C ILE A 355 -23.97 -8.93 -15.86
N ALA A 356 -22.85 -9.69 -15.92
CA ALA A 356 -21.77 -9.40 -16.85
C ALA A 356 -22.22 -9.49 -18.31
N GLU A 357 -22.98 -10.53 -18.66
CA GLU A 357 -23.56 -10.68 -19.99
C GLU A 357 -24.51 -9.51 -20.33
N ASN A 358 -25.37 -9.10 -19.39
CA ASN A 358 -26.29 -7.98 -19.58
C ASN A 358 -25.56 -6.64 -19.75
N ILE A 359 -24.48 -6.39 -18.99
CA ILE A 359 -23.65 -5.19 -19.17
C ILE A 359 -23.05 -5.18 -20.57
N LEU A 360 -22.45 -6.29 -21.00
CA LEU A 360 -21.85 -6.40 -22.33
C LEU A 360 -22.88 -6.26 -23.45
N ALA A 361 -24.09 -6.80 -23.27
CA ALA A 361 -25.19 -6.65 -24.22
C ALA A 361 -25.65 -5.19 -24.30
N THR A 362 -25.82 -4.55 -23.13
CA THR A 362 -26.19 -3.13 -23.04
C THR A 362 -25.14 -2.23 -23.69
N ASP A 363 -23.85 -2.51 -23.48
CA ASP A 363 -22.76 -1.77 -24.11
C ASP A 363 -22.71 -1.93 -25.63
N ARG A 364 -23.05 -3.11 -26.15
CA ARG A 364 -23.21 -3.32 -27.59
C ARG A 364 -24.38 -2.51 -28.12
N SER A 365 -25.56 -2.63 -27.51
CA SER A 365 -26.73 -1.87 -27.92
C SER A 365 -26.52 -0.36 -27.84
N ARG A 366 -25.77 0.13 -26.84
CA ARG A 366 -25.41 1.54 -26.71
C ARG A 366 -24.47 2.01 -27.83
N ARG A 367 -23.48 1.20 -28.21
CA ARG A 367 -22.61 1.48 -29.36
C ARG A 367 -23.40 1.50 -30.67
N ASP A 368 -24.26 0.50 -30.87
CA ASP A 368 -25.12 0.43 -32.06
C ASP A 368 -26.06 1.63 -32.14
N ALA A 369 -26.65 2.05 -31.01
CA ALA A 369 -27.48 3.25 -30.93
C ALA A 369 -26.72 4.52 -31.32
N ALA A 370 -25.51 4.72 -30.77
CA ALA A 370 -24.66 5.85 -31.14
C ALA A 370 -24.30 5.85 -32.63
N ASP A 371 -24.02 4.67 -33.21
CA ASP A 371 -23.77 4.53 -34.65
C ASP A 371 -25.01 4.88 -35.49
N TYR A 372 -26.21 4.48 -35.06
CA TYR A 372 -27.46 4.85 -35.72
C TYR A 372 -27.77 6.34 -35.58
N GLU A 373 -27.54 6.93 -34.41
CA GLU A 373 -27.67 8.38 -34.20
C GLU A 373 -26.70 9.17 -35.09
N ALA A 374 -25.45 8.73 -35.22
CA ALA A 374 -24.48 9.33 -36.14
C ALA A 374 -24.93 9.23 -37.60
N LYS A 375 -25.46 8.07 -38.03
CA LYS A 375 -26.04 7.89 -39.37
C LYS A 375 -27.25 8.81 -39.59
N LEU A 376 -28.13 8.94 -38.61
CA LEU A 376 -29.29 9.84 -38.65
C LEU A 376 -28.86 11.31 -38.73
N ALA A 377 -27.85 11.73 -37.98
CA ALA A 377 -27.30 13.08 -38.04
C ALA A 377 -26.75 13.40 -39.45
N ILE A 378 -26.03 12.46 -40.07
CA ILE A 378 -25.53 12.61 -41.45
C ILE A 378 -26.70 12.74 -42.45
N ILE A 379 -27.73 11.91 -42.33
CA ILE A 379 -28.90 11.95 -43.22
C ILE A 379 -29.66 13.28 -43.03
N THR A 380 -29.83 13.74 -41.79
CA THR A 380 -30.50 15.02 -41.48
C THR A 380 -29.69 16.21 -42.00
N ALA A 381 -28.36 16.18 -41.88
CA ALA A 381 -27.50 17.19 -42.50
C ALA A 381 -27.63 17.22 -44.03
N ARG A 382 -27.81 16.04 -44.66
CA ARG A 382 -28.10 15.95 -46.09
C ARG A 382 -29.50 16.45 -46.44
N SER A 383 -30.51 16.27 -45.59
CA SER A 383 -31.87 16.77 -45.85
C SER A 383 -31.95 18.29 -45.81
N LEU A 384 -31.13 18.97 -45.01
CA LEU A 384 -30.99 20.44 -45.08
C LEU A 384 -30.49 20.93 -46.46
N ASN A 385 -29.78 20.09 -47.21
CA ASN A 385 -29.43 20.41 -48.61
C ASN A 385 -30.64 20.32 -49.55
N MET A 386 -31.69 19.55 -49.22
CA MET A 386 -32.93 19.52 -49.99
C MET A 386 -33.70 20.84 -49.87
N ASP A 387 -33.70 21.49 -48.71
CA ASP A 387 -34.32 22.81 -48.53
C ASP A 387 -33.61 23.86 -49.41
N LYS A 388 -32.28 23.79 -49.50
CA LYS A 388 -31.49 24.65 -50.39
C LYS A 388 -31.78 24.38 -51.87
N LEU A 389 -31.85 23.11 -52.28
CA LEU A 389 -32.25 22.73 -53.64
C LEU A 389 -33.68 23.18 -53.97
N GLN A 390 -34.59 23.16 -52.98
CA GLN A 390 -35.96 23.61 -53.16
C GLN A 390 -36.06 25.14 -53.27
N ALA A 391 -35.23 25.87 -52.52
CA ALA A 391 -35.09 27.32 -52.67
C ALA A 391 -34.52 27.71 -54.05
N ASP A 392 -33.48 27.00 -54.52
CA ASP A 392 -32.89 27.22 -55.84
C ASP A 392 -33.91 26.95 -56.97
N LEU A 393 -34.69 25.87 -56.85
CA LEU A 393 -35.76 25.55 -57.80
C LEU A 393 -36.85 26.64 -57.82
N ALA A 394 -37.25 27.14 -56.66
CA ALA A 394 -38.21 28.25 -56.57
C ALA A 394 -37.66 29.54 -57.19
N ALA A 395 -36.37 29.84 -57.02
CA ALA A 395 -35.71 30.97 -57.65
C ALA A 395 -35.71 30.85 -59.18
N ILE A 396 -35.33 29.68 -59.71
CA ILE A 396 -35.33 29.40 -61.16
C ILE A 396 -36.75 29.53 -61.74
N ARG A 397 -37.77 29.01 -61.05
CA ARG A 397 -39.17 29.16 -61.49
C ARG A 397 -39.57 30.63 -61.59
N LYS A 398 -39.25 31.43 -60.58
CA LYS A 398 -39.54 32.85 -60.57
C LYS A 398 -38.81 33.60 -61.71
N GLU A 399 -37.57 33.25 -61.98
CA GLU A 399 -36.81 33.82 -63.10
C GLU A 399 -37.45 33.45 -64.45
N ASN A 400 -37.84 32.18 -64.63
CA ASN A 400 -38.54 31.74 -65.84
C ASN A 400 -39.88 32.47 -66.01
N ASP A 401 -40.68 32.64 -64.95
CA ASP A 401 -41.94 33.38 -65.02
C ASP A 401 -41.71 34.84 -65.46
N LEU A 402 -40.63 35.47 -64.97
CA LEU A 402 -40.25 36.83 -65.38
C LEU A 402 -39.80 36.88 -66.85
N LEU A 403 -39.05 35.88 -67.30
CA LEU A 403 -38.62 35.77 -68.70
C LEU A 403 -39.82 35.54 -69.64
N GLU A 404 -40.79 34.71 -69.25
CA GLU A 404 -42.03 34.51 -70.00
C GLU A 404 -42.87 35.80 -70.09
N GLN A 405 -42.94 36.58 -69.00
CA GLN A 405 -43.61 37.89 -68.99
C GLN A 405 -42.89 38.90 -69.88
N CYS A 406 -41.56 38.92 -69.88
CA CYS A 406 -40.78 39.77 -70.79
C CYS A 406 -40.97 39.37 -72.26
N LEU A 407 -41.07 38.07 -72.55
CA LEU A 407 -41.36 37.56 -73.90
C LEU A 407 -42.79 37.86 -74.38
N HIS A 408 -43.77 37.95 -73.48
CA HIS A 408 -45.14 38.36 -73.81
C HIS A 408 -45.32 39.87 -74.02
N ASN A 409 -44.38 40.68 -73.54
CA ASN A 409 -44.39 42.14 -73.67
C ASN A 409 -43.55 42.66 -74.86
N LEU A 410 -43.05 41.75 -75.70
CA LEU A 410 -42.40 41.97 -76.99
C LEU A 410 -43.37 41.60 -78.12
#